data_AF-A0A2D7CTN2-F1
#
_entry.id   AF-A0A2D7CTN2-F1
#
_cell.length_a   1.000
_cell.length_b   1.000
_cell.length_c   1.000
_cell.angle_alpha   90.00
_cell.angle_beta   90.00
_cell.angle_gamma   90.00
#
_symmetry.space_group_name_H-M   'P 1'
#
loop_
_entity.id
_entity.type
_entity.pdbx_description
1 polymer ?
#
loop_
_entity_poly.entity_id
_entity_poly.type
_entity_poly.pdbx_seq_one_letter_code
_entity_poly.pdbx_strand_id
1 'polypeptide(L)'
;MLALKQQNKITGCNLNQSDQSPWYSDHRSDYFVNKDGLIYAGAHMIIDMWDAINLSNRDIIQNTLKKIAKACDAQILHIHLHSFDENQGITGVIVLAESHINIHTWPEVGFAALDIFMCGKTNPLAAIPVLETAFKPQRMEVQTVTRGIITK
;
A
#
# COMPACT_ATOMS: atom_id res chain seq x y z
N MET A 1 -10.68 -57.19 31.67
CA MET A 1 -10.45 -57.08 30.21
C MET A 1 -10.46 -55.60 29.88
N LEU A 2 -9.27 -55.01 29.74
CA LEU A 2 -8.57 -54.68 28.48
C LEU A 2 -9.17 -53.47 27.72
N ALA A 3 -8.27 -52.53 27.46
CA ALA A 3 -8.41 -51.26 26.75
C ALA A 3 -8.87 -51.41 25.28
N LEU A 4 -9.21 -50.27 24.62
CA LEU A 4 -8.53 -49.82 23.38
C LEU A 4 -9.04 -48.46 22.84
N LYS A 5 -8.07 -47.69 22.33
CA LYS A 5 -8.17 -46.47 21.49
C LYS A 5 -8.50 -46.83 20.03
N GLN A 6 -9.02 -45.86 19.24
CA GLN A 6 -8.64 -45.45 17.84
C GLN A 6 -9.85 -44.89 17.06
N GLN A 7 -9.82 -43.63 16.57
CA GLN A 7 -9.33 -43.09 15.28
C GLN A 7 -10.25 -43.36 14.06
N ASN A 8 -10.59 -42.30 13.30
CA ASN A 8 -10.39 -42.13 11.83
C ASN A 8 -11.27 -40.99 11.26
N LYS A 9 -10.66 -39.94 10.68
CA LYS A 9 -10.35 -39.74 9.23
C LYS A 9 -11.60 -39.63 8.35
N ILE A 10 -11.82 -38.45 7.76
CA ILE A 10 -12.63 -38.28 6.54
C ILE A 10 -11.72 -37.69 5.46
N THR A 11 -11.40 -38.55 4.49
CA THR A 11 -10.90 -38.29 3.12
C THR A 11 -11.94 -37.49 2.34
N GLY A 12 -11.62 -36.40 1.63
CA GLY A 12 -10.96 -36.41 0.31
C GLY A 12 -11.99 -36.07 -0.79
N CYS A 13 -11.91 -34.87 -1.38
CA CYS A 13 -12.68 -34.50 -2.57
C CYS A 13 -11.72 -34.42 -3.75
N ASN A 14 -11.89 -35.34 -4.71
CA ASN A 14 -11.20 -35.34 -6.00
C ASN A 14 -11.80 -34.23 -6.87
N LEU A 15 -10.99 -33.25 -7.27
CA LEU A 15 -11.31 -32.37 -8.38
C LEU A 15 -10.43 -32.79 -9.57
N ASN A 16 -11.08 -33.34 -10.59
CA ASN A 16 -10.45 -33.70 -11.86
C ASN A 16 -9.91 -32.45 -12.56
N GLN A 17 -8.70 -32.56 -13.09
CA GLN A 17 -8.10 -31.61 -14.03
C GLN A 17 -8.84 -31.72 -15.38
N SER A 18 -9.80 -30.85 -15.68
CA SER A 18 -10.23 -30.58 -17.07
C SER A 18 -11.12 -29.35 -17.30
N ASP A 19 -11.59 -28.63 -16.28
CA ASP A 19 -12.31 -27.36 -16.51
C ASP A 19 -11.35 -26.17 -16.48
N GLN A 20 -10.66 -25.93 -17.59
CA GLN A 20 -9.97 -24.66 -17.85
C GLN A 20 -10.74 -23.91 -18.94
N SER A 21 -11.54 -22.93 -18.52
CA SER A 21 -12.15 -21.94 -19.41
C SER A 21 -11.03 -21.15 -20.11
N PRO A 22 -11.12 -20.88 -21.43
CA PRO A 22 -10.08 -20.16 -22.18
C PRO A 22 -9.93 -18.68 -21.78
N TRP A 23 -10.73 -18.20 -20.83
CA TRP A 23 -10.73 -16.82 -20.35
C TRP A 23 -10.17 -16.65 -18.93
N TYR A 24 -9.66 -17.71 -18.30
CA TYR A 24 -9.10 -17.63 -16.95
C TYR A 24 -7.58 -17.81 -16.96
N SER A 25 -6.85 -16.74 -17.29
CA SER A 25 -5.43 -16.63 -16.96
C SER A 25 -5.27 -16.53 -15.44
N ASP A 26 -4.28 -17.23 -14.89
CA ASP A 26 -3.95 -17.23 -13.46
C ASP A 26 -3.36 -15.89 -13.00
N HIS A 27 -4.19 -14.85 -12.98
CA HIS A 27 -3.83 -13.49 -12.55
C HIS A 27 -3.74 -13.35 -11.03
N ARG A 28 -4.01 -14.40 -10.26
CA ARG A 28 -4.04 -14.32 -8.79
C ARG A 28 -2.68 -14.02 -8.16
N SER A 29 -1.58 -14.33 -8.83
CA SER A 29 -0.22 -14.08 -8.33
C SER A 29 0.21 -12.61 -8.44
N ASP A 30 -0.41 -11.84 -9.34
CA ASP A 30 0.00 -10.46 -9.64
C ASP A 30 -0.40 -9.46 -8.54
N TYR A 31 -1.21 -9.89 -7.58
CA TYR A 31 -1.80 -9.05 -6.53
C TYR A 31 -1.10 -9.16 -5.18
N PHE A 32 -0.18 -10.12 -5.01
CA PHE A 32 0.42 -10.40 -3.72
C PHE A 32 1.90 -10.03 -3.65
N VAL A 33 2.32 -9.56 -2.48
CA VAL A 33 3.70 -9.21 -2.18
C VAL A 33 4.40 -10.44 -1.59
N ASN A 34 5.54 -10.82 -2.16
CA ASN A 34 6.39 -11.89 -1.62
C ASN A 34 7.49 -11.27 -0.75
N LYS A 35 7.61 -11.75 0.48
CA LYS A 35 8.71 -11.38 1.39
C LYS A 35 9.09 -12.56 2.28
N ASP A 36 10.38 -12.87 2.33
CA ASP A 36 10.96 -13.94 3.17
C ASP A 36 10.27 -15.31 2.99
N GLY A 37 9.84 -15.62 1.76
CA GLY A 37 9.14 -16.88 1.44
C GLY A 37 7.66 -16.91 1.81
N LEU A 38 7.11 -15.82 2.34
CA LEU A 38 5.69 -15.66 2.64
C LEU A 38 5.00 -14.76 1.61
N ILE A 39 3.73 -15.04 1.36
CA ILE A 39 2.86 -14.26 0.49
C ILE A 39 1.93 -13.39 1.34
N TYR A 40 1.89 -12.09 1.04
CA TYR A 40 1.09 -11.08 1.72
C TYR A 40 0.15 -10.39 0.75
N ALA A 41 -0.99 -9.90 1.25
CA ALA A 41 -1.92 -9.08 0.48
C ALA A 41 -1.27 -7.77 -0.02
N GLY A 42 -0.33 -7.19 0.74
CA GLY A 42 0.40 -6.00 0.31
C GLY A 42 1.44 -5.51 1.31
N ALA A 43 2.09 -4.41 0.97
CA ALA A 43 3.06 -3.70 1.80
C ALA A 43 2.56 -2.29 2.10
N HIS A 44 2.61 -1.90 3.38
CA HIS A 44 2.14 -0.62 3.85
C HIS A 44 3.30 0.18 4.45
N MET A 45 3.67 1.26 3.78
CA MET A 45 4.66 2.21 4.31
C MET A 45 3.94 3.32 5.07
N ILE A 46 4.38 3.55 6.30
CA ILE A 46 3.94 4.66 7.16
C ILE A 46 5.14 5.59 7.27
N ILE A 47 4.95 6.85 6.87
CA ILE A 47 6.03 7.81 6.67
C ILE A 47 5.72 9.08 7.43
N ASP A 48 6.66 9.48 8.30
CA ASP A 48 6.65 10.75 9.00
C ASP A 48 7.76 11.64 8.43
N MET A 49 7.40 12.85 7.99
CA MET A 49 8.33 13.86 7.51
C MET A 49 8.35 15.07 8.46
N TRP A 50 9.55 15.49 8.85
CA TRP A 50 9.79 16.62 9.74
C TRP A 50 10.60 17.71 9.03
N ASP A 51 10.35 18.96 9.43
CA ASP A 51 10.95 20.17 8.86
C ASP A 51 10.76 20.24 7.33
N ALA A 52 9.61 19.77 6.86
CA ALA A 52 9.23 19.73 5.46
C ALA A 52 8.64 21.07 4.98
N ILE A 53 8.84 21.37 3.69
CA ILE A 53 8.32 22.56 3.01
C ILE A 53 7.17 22.19 2.06
N ASN A 54 6.50 23.19 1.48
CA ASN A 54 5.39 23.03 0.53
C ASN A 54 4.13 22.34 1.09
N LEU A 55 3.99 22.31 2.42
CA LEU A 55 2.95 21.56 3.12
C LEU A 55 1.54 22.15 3.02
N SER A 56 1.39 23.41 2.61
CA SER A 56 0.11 24.08 2.36
C SER A 56 -0.21 24.24 0.87
N ASN A 57 0.70 23.82 -0.03
CA ASN A 57 0.54 24.03 -1.46
C ASN A 57 -0.19 22.84 -2.10
N ARG A 58 -1.49 23.04 -2.36
CA ARG A 58 -2.37 22.02 -2.94
C ARG A 58 -1.86 21.44 -4.26
N ASP A 59 -1.37 22.29 -5.16
CA ASP A 59 -0.92 21.85 -6.49
C ASP A 59 0.37 21.04 -6.40
N ILE A 60 1.30 21.45 -5.54
CA ILE A 60 2.51 20.66 -5.28
C ILE A 60 2.13 19.30 -4.70
N ILE A 61 1.29 19.26 -3.67
CA ILE A 61 0.84 18.01 -3.06
C ILE A 61 0.16 17.11 -4.10
N GLN A 62 -0.81 17.63 -4.85
CA GLN A 62 -1.52 16.85 -5.86
C GLN A 62 -0.57 16.26 -6.91
N ASN A 63 0.38 17.06 -7.40
CA ASN A 63 1.35 16.61 -8.38
C ASN A 63 2.34 15.60 -7.80
N THR A 64 2.75 15.77 -6.55
CA THR A 64 3.60 14.81 -5.83
C THR A 64 2.91 13.47 -5.68
N LEU A 65 1.66 13.44 -5.22
CA LEU A 65 0.92 12.19 -5.06
C LEU A 65 0.72 11.46 -6.41
N LYS A 66 0.46 12.21 -7.51
CA LYS A 66 0.40 11.63 -8.87
C LYS A 66 1.75 11.06 -9.31
N LYS A 67 2.85 11.75 -9.01
CA LYS A 67 4.22 11.28 -9.31
C LYS A 67 4.56 10.02 -8.51
N ILE A 68 4.15 9.94 -7.25
CA ILE A 68 4.32 8.74 -6.41
C ILE A 68 3.60 7.56 -7.06
N ALA A 69 2.30 7.70 -7.36
CA ALA A 69 1.54 6.62 -7.99
C ALA A 69 2.20 6.14 -9.29
N LYS A 70 2.66 7.07 -10.14
CA LYS A 70 3.41 6.72 -11.36
C LYS A 70 4.75 6.02 -11.07
N ALA A 71 5.53 6.51 -10.12
CA ALA A 71 6.84 5.94 -9.76
C ALA A 71 6.71 4.53 -9.17
N CYS A 72 5.61 4.27 -8.47
CA CYS A 72 5.31 2.98 -7.86
C CYS A 72 4.57 1.99 -8.79
N ASP A 73 4.33 2.37 -10.05
CA ASP A 73 3.52 1.61 -11.02
C ASP A 73 2.08 1.32 -10.54
N ALA A 74 1.48 2.30 -9.87
CA ALA A 74 0.14 2.20 -9.32
C ALA A 74 -0.90 2.96 -10.16
N GLN A 75 -2.02 2.30 -10.45
CA GLN A 75 -3.13 2.91 -11.17
C GLN A 75 -4.00 3.76 -10.23
N ILE A 76 -4.12 5.05 -10.55
CA ILE A 76 -5.03 5.98 -9.85
C ILE A 76 -6.46 5.78 -10.35
N LEU A 77 -7.41 5.63 -9.41
CA LEU A 77 -8.84 5.69 -9.69
C LEU A 77 -9.40 7.08 -9.39
N HIS A 78 -9.14 7.58 -8.18
CA HIS A 78 -9.67 8.86 -7.71
C HIS A 78 -8.64 9.62 -6.87
N ILE A 79 -8.75 10.95 -6.88
CA ILE A 79 -7.94 11.84 -6.04
C ILE A 79 -8.90 12.79 -5.32
N HIS A 80 -8.82 12.83 -4.01
CA HIS A 80 -9.56 13.76 -3.17
C HIS A 80 -8.57 14.53 -2.29
N LEU A 81 -8.63 15.86 -2.35
CA LEU A 81 -7.84 16.74 -1.51
C LEU A 81 -8.78 17.75 -0.85
N HIS A 82 -8.67 17.87 0.47
CA HIS A 82 -9.33 18.89 1.27
C HIS A 82 -8.27 19.85 1.83
N SER A 83 -8.44 21.14 1.55
CA SER A 83 -7.64 22.22 2.13
C SER A 83 -8.49 22.86 3.21
N PHE A 84 -7.96 23.03 4.42
CA PHE A 84 -8.73 23.60 5.54
C PHE A 84 -8.95 25.11 5.35
N ASP A 85 -7.88 25.91 5.34
CA ASP A 85 -7.89 27.35 5.04
C ASP A 85 -6.59 27.76 4.30
N GLU A 86 -6.47 29.05 3.97
CA GLU A 86 -5.25 29.62 3.41
C GLU A 86 -4.07 29.41 4.39
N ASN A 87 -2.96 28.88 3.87
CA ASN A 87 -1.75 28.50 4.61
C ASN A 87 -1.90 27.39 5.65
N GLN A 88 -3.09 26.79 5.82
CA GLN A 88 -3.26 25.62 6.67
C GLN A 88 -2.93 24.31 5.93
N GLY A 89 -3.00 23.21 6.69
CA GLY A 89 -2.75 21.86 6.20
C GLY A 89 -3.70 21.38 5.12
N ILE A 90 -3.33 20.25 4.53
CA ILE A 90 -4.08 19.56 3.50
C ILE A 90 -4.21 18.10 3.89
N THR A 91 -5.44 17.59 3.82
CA THR A 91 -5.71 16.16 3.86
C THR A 91 -5.93 15.67 2.44
N GLY A 92 -5.22 14.61 2.06
CA GLY A 92 -5.31 14.02 0.74
C GLY A 92 -5.44 12.51 0.77
N VAL A 93 -6.23 11.98 -0.16
CA VAL A 93 -6.30 10.54 -0.45
C VAL A 93 -6.31 10.31 -1.96
N ILE A 94 -5.44 9.42 -2.40
CA ILE A 94 -5.52 8.79 -3.71
C ILE A 94 -6.05 7.38 -3.51
N VAL A 95 -7.18 7.10 -4.13
CA VAL A 95 -7.70 5.75 -4.26
C VAL A 95 -6.99 5.12 -5.45
N LEU A 96 -6.22 4.07 -5.18
CA LEU A 96 -5.59 3.25 -6.21
C LEU A 96 -6.52 2.07 -6.56
N ALA A 97 -6.22 1.34 -7.63
CA ALA A 97 -7.04 0.19 -8.06
C ALA A 97 -7.37 -0.79 -6.92
N GLU A 98 -6.44 -1.00 -5.98
CA GLU A 98 -6.56 -2.02 -4.94
C GLU A 98 -6.07 -1.55 -3.55
N SER A 99 -5.72 -0.27 -3.42
CA SER A 99 -5.02 0.25 -2.26
C SER A 99 -5.13 1.79 -2.19
N HIS A 100 -4.22 2.48 -1.50
CA HIS A 100 -4.29 3.92 -1.33
C HIS A 100 -2.95 4.59 -1.04
N ILE A 101 -2.90 5.88 -1.33
CA ILE A 101 -1.92 6.81 -0.78
C ILE A 101 -2.69 7.87 0.00
N ASN A 102 -2.34 8.14 1.24
CA ASN A 102 -2.86 9.29 1.97
C ASN A 102 -1.74 10.30 2.31
N ILE A 103 -2.15 11.52 2.65
CA ILE A 103 -1.29 12.54 3.23
C ILE A 103 -2.09 13.43 4.17
N HIS A 104 -1.50 13.75 5.30
CA HIS A 104 -1.95 14.80 6.20
C HIS A 104 -0.78 15.73 6.48
N THR A 105 -0.99 17.04 6.37
CA THR A 105 0.07 18.03 6.59
C THR A 105 -0.28 19.01 7.70
N TRP A 106 0.74 19.45 8.44
CA TRP A 106 0.72 20.47 9.48
C TRP A 106 1.85 21.47 9.21
N PRO A 107 1.63 22.45 8.29
CA PRO A 107 2.63 23.45 7.91
C PRO A 107 3.22 24.23 9.08
N GLU A 108 2.42 24.49 10.11
CA GLU A 108 2.78 25.27 11.30
C GLU A 108 3.92 24.65 12.14
N VAL A 109 4.13 23.34 12.01
CA VAL A 109 5.22 22.60 12.67
C VAL A 109 6.11 21.84 11.68
N GLY A 110 5.98 22.13 10.39
CA GLY A 110 6.78 21.48 9.34
C GLY A 110 6.58 19.97 9.24
N PHE A 111 5.41 19.46 9.64
CA PHE A 111 5.15 18.02 9.72
C PHE A 111 4.21 17.51 8.63
N ALA A 112 4.48 16.32 8.10
CA ALA A 112 3.53 15.60 7.27
C ALA A 112 3.59 14.09 7.55
N ALA A 113 2.41 13.47 7.64
CA ALA A 113 2.24 12.03 7.77
C ALA A 113 1.66 11.46 6.46
N LEU A 114 2.21 10.33 6.02
CA LEU A 114 1.75 9.62 4.82
C LEU A 114 1.65 8.12 5.07
N ASP A 115 0.59 7.53 4.53
CA ASP A 115 0.40 6.10 4.37
C ASP A 115 0.42 5.76 2.88
N ILE A 116 1.34 4.87 2.50
CA ILE A 116 1.46 4.33 1.15
C ILE A 116 1.24 2.83 1.23
N PHE A 117 -0.01 2.42 1.01
CA PHE A 117 -0.38 1.03 0.96
C PHE A 117 -0.43 0.60 -0.49
N MET A 118 0.27 -0.48 -0.84
CA MET A 118 0.23 -1.02 -2.19
C MET A 118 0.28 -2.56 -2.21
N CYS A 119 -0.26 -3.13 -3.28
CA CYS A 119 -0.41 -4.56 -3.51
C CYS A 119 0.27 -4.97 -4.82
N GLY A 120 0.47 -6.27 -5.03
CA GLY A 120 0.96 -6.80 -6.29
C GLY A 120 2.37 -6.40 -6.70
N LYS A 121 2.58 -6.14 -8.00
CA LYS A 121 3.88 -5.79 -8.60
C LYS A 121 4.34 -4.35 -8.35
N THR A 122 3.61 -3.57 -7.56
CA THR A 122 3.94 -2.19 -7.23
C THR A 122 5.21 -2.07 -6.40
N ASN A 123 5.86 -0.91 -6.47
CA ASN A 123 7.06 -0.61 -5.69
C ASN A 123 6.84 0.61 -4.77
N PRO A 124 6.34 0.44 -3.54
CA PRO A 124 6.04 1.57 -2.66
C PRO A 124 7.31 2.36 -2.25
N LEU A 125 8.49 1.74 -2.24
CA LEU A 125 9.76 2.44 -1.95
C LEU A 125 10.11 3.50 -3.00
N ALA A 126 9.58 3.40 -4.22
CA ALA A 126 9.79 4.41 -5.26
C ALA A 126 9.16 5.77 -4.92
N ALA A 127 8.30 5.83 -3.88
CA ALA A 127 7.74 7.07 -3.37
C ALA A 127 8.77 7.98 -2.68
N ILE A 128 9.77 7.37 -2.01
CA ILE A 128 10.77 8.07 -1.19
C ILE A 128 11.47 9.22 -1.94
N PRO A 129 12.12 9.01 -3.10
CA PRO A 129 12.80 10.10 -3.81
C PRO A 129 11.84 11.19 -4.30
N VAL A 130 10.58 10.84 -4.57
CA VAL A 130 9.55 11.80 -4.97
C VAL A 130 9.17 12.70 -3.80
N LEU A 131 9.02 12.14 -2.60
CA LEU A 131 8.76 12.86 -1.35
C LEU A 131 9.92 13.77 -0.98
N GLU A 132 11.15 13.26 -1.01
CA GLU A 132 12.37 14.04 -0.73
C GLU A 132 12.49 15.26 -1.63
N THR A 133 12.23 15.07 -2.93
CA THR A 133 12.30 16.17 -3.91
C THR A 133 11.23 17.23 -3.66
N ALA A 134 10.00 16.81 -3.36
CA ALA A 134 8.84 17.69 -3.23
C ALA A 134 8.83 18.48 -1.92
N PHE A 135 9.14 17.80 -0.81
CA PHE A 135 8.94 18.31 0.54
C PHE A 135 10.24 18.63 1.27
N LYS A 136 11.39 18.17 0.77
CA LYS A 136 12.73 18.42 1.33
C LYS A 136 12.79 18.30 2.87
N PRO A 137 12.25 17.22 3.46
CA PRO A 137 12.29 17.06 4.91
C PRO A 137 13.74 17.00 5.41
N GLN A 138 14.01 17.57 6.58
CA GLN A 138 15.33 17.36 7.22
C GLN A 138 15.43 15.97 7.85
N ARG A 139 14.28 15.40 8.23
CA ARG A 139 14.17 14.04 8.78
C ARG A 139 12.94 13.35 8.21
N MET A 140 13.13 12.12 7.75
CA MET A 140 12.06 11.26 7.28
C MET A 140 12.18 9.90 7.95
N GLU A 141 11.12 9.47 8.63
CA GLU A 141 11.04 8.19 9.32
C GLU A 141 10.09 7.29 8.54
N VAL A 142 10.54 6.09 8.19
CA VAL A 142 9.80 5.16 7.34
C VAL A 142 9.65 3.83 8.06
N GLN A 143 8.41 3.43 8.31
CA GLN A 143 8.07 2.12 8.82
C GLN A 143 7.36 1.32 7.74
N THR A 144 7.66 0.02 7.61
CA THR A 144 6.98 -0.85 6.64
C THR A 144 6.33 -2.01 7.35
N VAL A 145 5.04 -2.19 7.08
CA VAL A 145 4.21 -3.27 7.63
C VAL A 145 3.70 -4.13 6.48
N THR A 146 3.92 -5.44 6.52
CA THR A 146 3.27 -6.36 5.60
C THR A 146 1.83 -6.62 6.02
N ARG A 147 0.92 -6.70 5.06
CA ARG A 147 -0.53 -6.78 5.31
C ARG A 147 -1.06 -8.13 4.83
N GLY A 148 -1.76 -8.84 5.72
CA GLY A 148 -2.52 -10.06 5.39
C GLY A 148 -1.67 -11.23 4.87
N ILE A 149 -1.15 -12.08 5.75
CA ILE A 149 -0.46 -13.32 5.37
C ILE A 149 -1.48 -14.27 4.70
N ILE A 150 -1.15 -14.73 3.49
CA ILE A 150 -2.02 -15.62 2.70
C ILE A 150 -1.53 -17.06 2.78
N THR A 151 -0.22 -17.28 2.68
CA THR A 151 0.36 -18.63 2.82
C THR A 151 0.70 -18.92 4.28
N LYS A 152 0.12 -19.99 4.83
CA LYS A 152 0.56 -20.66 6.05
C LYS A 152 1.08 -22.04 5.71
#